data_AF-A0AAW7QFV9-F1
#
_entry.id   AF-A0AAW7QFV9-F1
#
_cell.length_a   1.000
_cell.length_b   1.000
_cell.length_c   1.000
_cell.angle_alpha   90.00
_cell.angle_beta   90.00
_cell.angle_gamma   90.00
#
_symmetry.space_group_name_H-M   'P 1'
#
loop_
_entity.id
_entity.type
_entity.pdbx_description
1 polymer ?
#
loop_
_entity_poly.entity_id
_entity_poly.type
_entity_poly.pdbx_seq_one_letter_code
_entity_poly.pdbx_strand_id
1 'polypeptide(L)'
;MIISSNTKQSFASTSEIKVTQNNSSSTNQSKNTEATSVNISQNTLQTLNLLSSLKEETFIKSSQNGYINKDEEALVNKLKEHYKKTNEENKTFPNPDNHIWNKYHNPEYTYYAKEMNSIERKIAFKTESDYLEGIENKSLSYDDYILRDMKAVYGDVDNAQKQAFNRDAVNNQFQNLLNKYSIDIPKDTNLTFTIDPYDYKVSVSGSDDKNLTSLIEDVINTADNSKALFNHIYKSTLEHTNSQISKEKSEKQSVFHEIKNKTGYDLRDLQNVDGKFLTEDGTDILELYKQGILKSKDIPEEYKGLVFEAYSSQLSQLAKKGFENSPDLVLSIDYKNGSFYDVGQSENLGVGQRDWIDKLAASKPQTMKEATNTDQLSAEDIDKNEIIKSILNLKESNFQGIKSKDNSLLEKYGDNPELIKLLLMQKYLLGKDIDKSTKDFYELLDEQIINQDKKEL
;
A
#
# COMPACT_ATOMS: atom_id res chain seq x y z
N MET A 1 -40.56 34.97 28.20
CA MET A 1 -39.21 35.07 28.77
C MET A 1 -38.79 33.67 29.17
N ILE A 2 -37.86 33.10 28.41
CA ILE A 2 -37.11 31.87 28.68
C ILE A 2 -36.23 32.11 29.91
N ILE A 3 -36.15 31.18 30.87
CA ILE A 3 -34.89 30.77 31.53
C ILE A 3 -35.00 29.30 31.99
N SER A 4 -34.08 28.48 31.49
CA SER A 4 -33.76 27.09 31.84
C SER A 4 -32.81 27.01 33.06
N SER A 5 -32.75 25.86 33.75
CA SER A 5 -31.50 25.27 34.30
C SER A 5 -31.81 23.90 34.94
N ASN A 6 -31.43 22.79 34.29
CA ASN A 6 -30.15 22.07 34.42
C ASN A 6 -29.83 21.56 35.83
N THR A 7 -30.33 20.34 36.11
CA THR A 7 -29.86 19.43 37.14
C THR A 7 -28.42 18.97 36.85
N LYS A 8 -27.49 19.32 37.74
CA LYS A 8 -26.20 18.60 37.88
C LYS A 8 -26.40 17.52 38.94
N GLN A 9 -26.40 16.25 38.54
CA GLN A 9 -26.35 15.13 39.48
C GLN A 9 -24.89 14.68 39.59
N SER A 10 -24.27 15.04 40.72
CA SER A 10 -22.95 14.59 41.12
C SER A 10 -23.02 13.13 41.57
N PHE A 11 -22.27 12.24 40.92
CA PHE A 11 -22.00 10.91 41.48
C PHE A 11 -20.93 11.05 42.57
N ALA A 12 -21.32 10.82 43.81
CA ALA A 12 -20.38 10.63 44.92
C ALA A 12 -20.00 9.14 44.99
N SER A 13 -18.75 8.81 44.62
CA SER A 13 -18.20 7.47 44.83
C SER A 13 -17.77 7.33 46.30
N THR A 14 -18.57 6.60 47.08
CA THR A 14 -18.22 6.17 48.44
C THR A 14 -17.57 4.79 48.36
N SER A 15 -16.31 4.77 47.92
CA SER A 15 -15.38 3.64 48.09
C SER A 15 -13.96 4.20 47.87
N GLU A 16 -13.29 4.58 48.95
CA GLU A 16 -11.90 5.07 48.88
C GLU A 16 -10.98 3.94 48.42
N ILE A 17 -10.60 3.94 47.12
CA ILE A 17 -9.54 3.08 46.61
C ILE A 17 -8.21 3.66 47.09
N LYS A 18 -7.55 2.98 48.01
CA LYS A 18 -6.23 3.37 48.52
C LYS A 18 -5.14 2.59 47.78
N VAL A 19 -4.48 3.25 46.83
CA VAL A 19 -3.31 2.72 46.14
C VAL A 19 -2.11 2.75 47.09
N THR A 20 -1.47 1.61 47.34
CA THR A 20 -0.34 1.52 48.28
C THR A 20 0.89 0.96 47.57
N GLN A 21 2.04 1.64 47.72
CA GLN A 21 3.30 1.30 47.07
C GLN A 21 4.07 0.28 47.92
N ASN A 22 4.36 -0.91 47.37
CA ASN A 22 5.22 -1.90 48.01
C ASN A 22 6.62 -1.87 47.38
N ASN A 23 7.56 -1.21 48.06
CA ASN A 23 8.98 -1.47 47.88
C ASN A 23 9.38 -2.61 48.80
N SER A 24 9.86 -3.72 48.23
CA SER A 24 10.32 -4.87 48.99
C SER A 24 11.46 -4.49 49.95
N SER A 25 11.16 -4.38 51.25
CA SER A 25 12.00 -4.75 52.42
C SER A 25 11.21 -4.58 53.73
N SER A 26 10.71 -5.71 54.27
CA SER A 26 10.41 -6.00 55.70
C SER A 26 9.53 -5.03 56.52
N THR A 27 8.32 -5.46 56.94
CA THR A 27 7.99 -6.19 58.20
C THR A 27 6.55 -5.87 58.63
N ASN A 28 5.83 -6.89 59.09
CA ASN A 28 4.48 -6.89 59.68
C ASN A 28 4.02 -5.60 60.37
N GLN A 29 2.80 -5.15 60.03
CA GLN A 29 1.83 -4.70 61.04
C GLN A 29 0.39 -4.81 60.51
N SER A 30 -0.40 -5.61 61.22
CA SER A 30 -1.84 -5.79 61.05
C SER A 30 -2.61 -4.51 61.36
N LYS A 31 -3.63 -4.19 60.56
CA LYS A 31 -4.90 -3.60 61.01
C LYS A 31 -5.97 -3.80 59.92
N ASN A 32 -7.04 -4.48 60.31
CA ASN A 32 -8.26 -4.67 59.53
C ASN A 32 -8.92 -3.32 59.24
N THR A 33 -8.92 -2.95 57.97
CA THR A 33 -10.01 -2.24 57.30
C THR A 33 -10.15 -2.93 55.95
N GLU A 34 -11.38 -3.23 55.53
CA GLU A 34 -11.68 -3.77 54.19
C GLU A 34 -11.33 -2.73 53.12
N ALA A 35 -10.03 -2.57 52.87
CA ALA A 35 -9.49 -1.91 51.70
C ALA A 35 -8.95 -3.03 50.81
N THR A 36 -9.57 -3.25 49.67
CA THR A 36 -9.01 -4.04 48.58
C THR A 36 -7.71 -3.36 48.14
N SER A 37 -6.58 -3.84 48.68
CA SER A 37 -5.26 -3.37 48.27
C SER A 37 -4.92 -4.00 46.92
N VAL A 38 -4.96 -3.19 45.86
CA VAL A 38 -4.48 -3.61 44.54
C VAL A 38 -2.95 -3.49 44.56
N ASN A 39 -2.27 -4.63 44.53
CA ASN A 39 -0.81 -4.69 44.48
C ASN A 39 -0.37 -4.44 43.03
N ILE A 40 -0.20 -3.16 42.68
CA ILE A 40 0.22 -2.72 41.35
C ILE A 40 1.76 -2.62 41.35
N SER A 41 2.43 -3.27 40.41
CA SER A 41 3.88 -3.14 40.28
C SER A 41 4.26 -1.69 40.00
N GLN A 42 5.43 -1.24 40.48
CA GLN A 42 5.89 0.14 40.26
C GLN A 42 5.94 0.49 38.76
N ASN A 43 6.33 -0.47 37.93
CA ASN A 43 6.36 -0.30 36.47
C ASN A 43 4.95 -0.10 35.91
N THR A 44 3.98 -0.92 36.31
CA THR A 44 2.58 -0.76 35.89
C THR A 44 2.01 0.61 36.25
N LEU A 45 2.30 1.11 37.46
CA LEU A 45 1.85 2.44 37.89
C LEU A 45 2.51 3.57 37.07
N GLN A 46 3.80 3.44 36.77
CA GLN A 46 4.52 4.38 35.92
C GLN A 46 3.96 4.39 34.50
N THR A 47 3.66 3.23 33.92
CA THR A 47 3.06 3.12 32.60
C THR A 47 1.67 3.75 32.55
N LEU A 48 0.81 3.50 33.54
CA LEU A 48 -0.53 4.10 33.63
C LEU A 48 -0.48 5.63 33.74
N ASN A 49 0.45 6.15 34.56
CA ASN A 49 0.67 7.59 34.64
C ASN A 49 1.15 8.16 33.29
N LEU A 50 2.04 7.45 32.59
CA LEU A 50 2.53 7.88 31.29
C LEU A 50 1.43 7.89 30.22
N LEU A 51 0.59 6.85 30.18
CA LEU A 51 -0.61 6.77 29.33
C LEU A 51 -1.55 7.94 29.58
N SER A 52 -1.76 8.33 30.84
CA SER A 52 -2.66 9.44 31.20
C SER A 52 -2.11 10.85 30.88
N SER A 53 -0.80 10.97 30.59
CA SER A 53 -0.09 12.25 30.61
C SER A 53 0.42 12.76 29.25
N LEU A 54 0.23 12.02 28.15
CA LEU A 54 0.89 12.32 26.88
C LEU A 54 -0.05 12.58 25.71
N LYS A 55 0.42 13.45 24.80
CA LYS A 55 -0.05 13.50 23.41
C LYS A 55 0.21 12.14 22.76
N GLU A 56 -0.84 11.58 22.18
CA GLU A 56 -0.81 10.34 21.40
C GLU A 56 0.15 10.51 20.20
N GLU A 57 1.25 9.77 20.18
CA GLU A 57 2.23 9.77 19.09
C GLU A 57 2.27 8.39 18.44
N THR A 58 2.20 8.36 17.11
CA THR A 58 2.34 7.13 16.33
C THR A 58 3.82 6.80 16.13
N PHE A 59 4.27 5.69 16.73
CA PHE A 59 5.62 5.15 16.63
C PHE A 59 5.80 4.30 15.37
N ILE A 60 4.81 3.46 15.06
CA ILE A 60 4.89 2.50 13.97
C ILE A 60 4.65 3.20 12.62
N LYS A 61 5.59 3.01 11.69
CA LYS A 61 5.56 3.53 10.32
C LYS A 61 5.65 2.37 9.33
N SER A 62 4.54 2.07 8.67
CA SER A 62 4.36 0.84 7.89
C SER A 62 5.12 0.78 6.57
N SER A 63 5.45 1.90 5.93
CA SER A 63 6.01 1.85 4.56
C SER A 63 6.97 2.98 4.18
N GLN A 64 7.53 3.72 5.14
CA GLN A 64 8.41 4.87 4.89
C GLN A 64 9.72 4.77 5.69
N ASN A 65 10.40 3.63 5.59
CA ASN A 65 11.60 3.38 6.39
C ASN A 65 12.92 3.65 5.64
N GLY A 66 12.86 4.16 4.40
CA GLY A 66 14.06 4.58 3.65
C GLY A 66 14.88 3.44 3.06
N TYR A 67 14.22 2.34 2.66
CA TYR A 67 14.90 1.26 1.94
C TYR A 67 15.46 1.76 0.60
N ILE A 68 16.72 1.40 0.32
CA ILE A 68 17.43 1.72 -0.93
C ILE A 68 18.06 0.42 -1.43
N ASN A 69 17.81 0.09 -2.69
CA ASN A 69 18.51 -0.98 -3.38
C ASN A 69 19.87 -0.46 -3.88
N LYS A 70 20.95 -0.91 -3.22
CA LYS A 70 22.31 -0.49 -3.55
C LYS A 70 22.79 -1.00 -4.90
N ASP A 71 22.31 -2.17 -5.32
CA ASP A 71 22.68 -2.73 -6.62
C ASP A 71 22.02 -1.91 -7.74
N GLU A 72 20.75 -1.56 -7.59
CA GLU A 72 20.04 -0.68 -8.53
C GLU A 72 20.67 0.72 -8.59
N GLU A 73 20.98 1.32 -7.44
CA GLU A 73 21.68 2.59 -7.38
C GLU A 73 23.03 2.54 -8.12
N ALA A 74 23.77 1.44 -7.97
CA ALA A 74 25.03 1.24 -8.69
C ALA A 74 24.82 1.14 -10.22
N LEU A 75 23.79 0.42 -10.69
CA LEU A 75 23.44 0.34 -12.13
C LEU A 75 23.17 1.74 -12.70
N VAL A 76 22.30 2.51 -12.04
CA VAL A 76 21.91 3.86 -12.46
C VAL A 76 23.12 4.80 -12.47
N ASN A 77 23.96 4.75 -11.43
CA ASN A 77 25.15 5.60 -11.36
C ASN A 77 26.15 5.27 -12.48
N LYS A 78 26.40 3.98 -12.76
CA LYS A 78 27.31 3.59 -13.84
C LYS A 78 26.85 4.09 -15.21
N LEU A 79 25.55 4.00 -15.50
CA LEU A 79 24.98 4.55 -16.73
C LEU A 79 25.17 6.07 -16.81
N LYS A 80 24.81 6.79 -15.74
CA LYS A 80 24.91 8.25 -15.69
C LYS A 80 26.35 8.73 -15.89
N GLU A 81 27.30 8.11 -15.20
CA GLU A 81 28.72 8.44 -15.31
C GLU A 81 29.25 8.19 -16.73
N HIS A 82 28.90 7.03 -17.31
CA HIS A 82 29.30 6.71 -18.67
C HIS A 82 28.75 7.73 -19.68
N TYR A 83 27.43 7.91 -19.73
CA TYR A 83 26.82 8.74 -20.77
C TYR A 83 27.09 10.22 -20.60
N LYS A 84 27.30 10.69 -19.36
CA LYS A 84 27.81 12.05 -19.13
C LYS A 84 29.19 12.22 -19.76
N LYS A 85 30.11 11.29 -19.54
CA LYS A 85 31.46 11.34 -20.13
C LYS A 85 31.41 11.23 -21.65
N THR A 86 30.66 10.28 -22.19
CA THR A 86 30.52 10.05 -23.62
C THR A 86 29.90 11.27 -24.33
N ASN A 87 28.93 11.94 -23.70
CA ASN A 87 28.36 13.18 -24.24
C ASN A 87 29.40 14.30 -24.36
N GLU A 88 30.26 14.48 -23.36
CA GLU A 88 31.34 15.47 -23.42
C GLU A 88 32.35 15.13 -24.53
N GLU A 89 32.66 13.84 -24.74
CA GLU A 89 33.50 13.39 -25.86
C GLU A 89 32.82 13.66 -27.22
N ASN A 90 31.53 13.34 -27.37
CA ASN A 90 30.76 13.54 -28.60
C ASN A 90 30.71 15.01 -29.01
N LYS A 91 30.60 15.94 -28.05
CA LYS A 91 30.61 17.40 -28.28
C LYS A 91 31.93 17.93 -28.84
N THR A 92 33.02 17.17 -28.76
CA THR A 92 34.31 17.57 -29.34
C THR A 92 34.37 17.41 -30.87
N PHE A 93 33.44 16.65 -31.45
CA PHE A 93 33.38 16.44 -32.90
C PHE A 93 32.73 17.65 -33.60
N PRO A 94 33.16 18.00 -34.84
CA PRO A 94 32.58 19.11 -35.58
C PRO A 94 31.07 19.00 -35.85
N ASN A 95 30.55 17.77 -35.92
CA ASN A 95 29.12 17.48 -36.04
C ASN A 95 28.78 16.29 -35.13
N PRO A 96 28.43 16.54 -33.86
CA PRO A 96 28.16 15.51 -32.86
C PRO A 96 27.01 14.56 -33.25
N ASP A 97 25.92 15.08 -33.81
CA ASP A 97 24.79 14.26 -34.27
C ASP A 97 25.20 13.25 -35.33
N ASN A 98 25.92 13.72 -36.35
CA ASN A 98 26.41 12.85 -37.42
C ASN A 98 27.49 11.88 -36.92
N HIS A 99 28.30 12.29 -35.93
CA HIS A 99 29.25 11.40 -35.28
C HIS A 99 28.54 10.23 -34.59
N ILE A 100 27.56 10.52 -33.73
CA ILE A 100 26.77 9.51 -32.99
C ILE A 100 26.03 8.59 -33.97
N TRP A 101 25.41 9.14 -35.02
CA TRP A 101 24.73 8.32 -36.02
C TRP A 101 25.69 7.35 -36.71
N ASN A 102 26.85 7.83 -37.20
CA ASN A 102 27.80 6.96 -37.88
C ASN A 102 28.44 5.91 -36.95
N LYS A 103 28.70 6.27 -35.68
CA LYS A 103 29.21 5.37 -34.64
C LYS A 103 28.34 4.11 -34.48
N TYR A 104 27.03 4.22 -34.68
CA TYR A 104 26.09 3.11 -34.48
C TYR A 104 25.47 2.53 -35.76
N HIS A 105 25.53 3.24 -36.90
CA HIS A 105 24.87 2.83 -38.14
C HIS A 105 25.79 2.60 -39.34
N ASN A 106 27.05 3.04 -39.31
CA ASN A 106 27.95 2.99 -40.47
C ASN A 106 29.15 2.07 -40.23
N PRO A 107 29.15 0.82 -40.75
CA PRO A 107 30.24 -0.14 -40.55
C PRO A 107 31.63 0.32 -41.04
N GLU A 108 31.67 1.23 -42.00
CA GLU A 108 32.91 1.77 -42.58
C GLU A 108 33.44 2.98 -41.78
N TYR A 109 32.72 3.44 -40.76
CA TYR A 109 33.14 4.58 -39.95
C TYR A 109 34.22 4.19 -38.93
N THR A 110 35.25 5.03 -38.78
CA THR A 110 36.39 4.76 -37.89
C THR A 110 35.99 4.46 -36.45
N TYR A 111 34.92 5.07 -35.95
CA TYR A 111 34.41 4.88 -34.58
C TYR A 111 33.25 3.89 -34.50
N TYR A 112 32.99 3.11 -35.54
CA TYR A 112 31.86 2.17 -35.55
C TYR A 112 31.94 1.17 -34.38
N ALA A 113 30.85 1.04 -33.63
CA ALA A 113 30.72 0.16 -32.47
C ALA A 113 30.59 -1.32 -32.90
N LYS A 114 31.66 -1.86 -33.47
CA LYS A 114 31.73 -3.21 -34.07
C LYS A 114 31.53 -4.36 -33.07
N GLU A 115 31.91 -4.14 -31.80
CA GLU A 115 31.84 -5.16 -30.74
C GLU A 115 30.44 -5.28 -30.11
N MET A 116 29.52 -4.37 -30.45
CA MET A 116 28.14 -4.38 -29.98
C MET A 116 27.25 -5.21 -30.90
N ASN A 117 26.21 -5.83 -30.35
CA ASN A 117 25.14 -6.39 -31.17
C ASN A 117 24.16 -5.29 -31.64
N SER A 118 23.17 -5.64 -32.48
CA SER A 118 22.23 -4.65 -33.04
C SER A 118 21.36 -3.97 -31.99
N ILE A 119 21.04 -4.64 -30.88
CA ILE A 119 20.19 -4.11 -29.82
C ILE A 119 20.98 -3.13 -28.98
N GLU A 120 22.20 -3.50 -28.61
CA GLU A 120 23.11 -2.64 -27.86
C GLU A 120 23.42 -1.36 -28.60
N ARG A 121 23.68 -1.43 -29.91
CA ARG A 121 23.85 -0.22 -30.72
C ARG A 121 22.60 0.66 -30.73
N LYS A 122 21.39 0.09 -30.78
CA LYS A 122 20.13 0.86 -30.73
C LYS A 122 19.96 1.56 -29.38
N ILE A 123 20.23 0.86 -28.28
CA ILE A 123 20.15 1.42 -26.92
C ILE A 123 21.17 2.55 -26.78
N ALA A 124 22.44 2.27 -27.06
CA ALA A 124 23.51 3.25 -26.92
C ALA A 124 23.33 4.47 -27.84
N PHE A 125 22.89 4.27 -29.09
CA PHE A 125 22.53 5.35 -30.01
C PHE A 125 21.44 6.25 -29.41
N LYS A 126 20.32 5.66 -28.96
CA LYS A 126 19.21 6.41 -28.37
C LYS A 126 19.67 7.19 -27.13
N THR A 127 20.41 6.56 -26.23
CA THR A 127 20.86 7.21 -25.00
C THR A 127 21.84 8.34 -25.28
N GLU A 128 22.82 8.16 -26.18
CA GLU A 128 23.74 9.24 -26.55
C GLU A 128 23.05 10.41 -27.26
N SER A 129 22.09 10.14 -28.15
CA SER A 129 21.29 11.19 -28.80
C SER A 129 20.48 12.00 -27.79
N ASP A 130 19.77 11.35 -26.86
CA ASP A 130 19.02 12.04 -25.81
C ASP A 130 19.94 12.91 -24.93
N TYR A 131 21.15 12.42 -24.59
CA TYR A 131 22.13 13.21 -23.83
C TYR A 131 22.66 14.41 -24.61
N LEU A 132 22.83 14.30 -25.93
CA LEU A 132 23.23 15.41 -26.79
C LEU A 132 22.13 16.49 -26.85
N GLU A 133 20.86 16.07 -26.88
CA GLU A 133 19.67 16.95 -26.85
C GLU A 133 19.37 17.55 -25.46
N GLY A 134 20.13 17.18 -24.43
CA GLY A 134 19.91 17.66 -23.05
C GLY A 134 18.74 16.98 -22.33
N ILE A 135 18.25 15.85 -22.86
CA ILE A 135 17.16 15.04 -22.31
C ILE A 135 17.76 13.97 -21.38
N GLU A 136 18.40 14.41 -20.30
CA GLU A 136 19.05 13.50 -19.36
C GLU A 136 18.04 12.55 -18.67
N ASN A 137 18.46 11.31 -18.43
CA ASN A 137 17.73 10.27 -17.67
C ASN A 137 16.51 9.60 -18.33
N LYS A 138 15.96 10.10 -19.44
CA LYS A 138 14.76 9.48 -20.05
C LYS A 138 15.02 8.18 -20.82
N SER A 139 16.26 7.94 -21.23
CA SER A 139 16.65 6.79 -22.05
C SER A 139 17.71 5.88 -21.41
N LEU A 140 17.81 5.88 -20.08
CA LEU A 140 18.64 4.89 -19.39
C LEU A 140 17.95 3.53 -19.46
N SER A 141 18.65 2.53 -19.97
CA SER A 141 18.16 1.15 -20.07
C SER A 141 19.00 0.22 -19.20
N TYR A 142 18.36 -0.72 -18.51
CA TYR A 142 19.05 -1.80 -17.81
C TYR A 142 19.60 -2.87 -18.76
N ASP A 143 19.16 -2.88 -20.02
CA ASP A 143 19.67 -3.76 -21.08
C ASP A 143 20.95 -3.22 -21.75
N ASP A 144 21.51 -2.15 -21.21
CA ASP A 144 22.70 -1.50 -21.76
C ASP A 144 23.96 -2.36 -21.61
N TYR A 145 24.77 -2.42 -22.68
CA TYR A 145 26.01 -3.19 -22.73
C TYR A 145 27.01 -2.82 -21.62
N ILE A 146 26.97 -1.58 -21.11
CA ILE A 146 27.84 -1.09 -20.02
C ILE A 146 27.60 -1.86 -18.71
N LEU A 147 26.39 -2.41 -18.55
CA LEU A 147 25.94 -3.08 -17.34
C LEU A 147 26.19 -4.59 -17.36
N ARG A 148 26.60 -5.19 -18.49
CA ARG A 148 26.74 -6.65 -18.70
C ARG A 148 27.27 -7.43 -17.49
N ASP A 149 28.40 -6.98 -16.92
CA ASP A 149 29.09 -7.68 -15.82
C ASP A 149 28.63 -7.24 -14.42
N MET A 150 27.67 -6.33 -14.31
CA MET A 150 27.09 -5.92 -13.04
C MET A 150 26.10 -6.95 -12.54
N LYS A 151 25.88 -6.94 -11.22
CA LYS A 151 24.90 -7.79 -10.57
C LYS A 151 23.49 -7.48 -11.09
N ALA A 152 22.74 -8.52 -11.40
CA ALA A 152 21.36 -8.40 -11.84
C ALA A 152 20.42 -7.99 -10.70
N VAL A 153 19.43 -7.15 -11.02
CA VAL A 153 18.40 -6.70 -10.09
C VAL A 153 17.03 -7.17 -10.57
N TYR A 154 16.25 -7.74 -9.67
CA TYR A 154 14.91 -8.25 -9.94
C TYR A 154 13.90 -7.66 -8.96
N GLY A 155 12.74 -7.26 -9.49
CA GLY A 155 11.72 -6.57 -8.69
C GLY A 155 11.10 -7.44 -7.60
N ASP A 156 11.01 -8.76 -7.80
CA ASP A 156 10.52 -9.70 -6.79
C ASP A 156 11.51 -9.85 -5.62
N VAL A 157 12.80 -10.02 -5.92
CA VAL A 157 13.89 -10.05 -4.93
C VAL A 157 13.96 -8.72 -4.18
N ASP A 158 13.93 -7.59 -4.90
CA ASP A 158 13.98 -6.26 -4.30
C ASP A 158 12.79 -6.03 -3.36
N ASN A 159 11.58 -6.38 -3.81
CA ASN A 159 10.38 -6.27 -2.99
C ASN A 159 10.48 -7.14 -1.72
N ALA A 160 10.97 -8.37 -1.82
CA ALA A 160 11.19 -9.26 -0.67
C ALA A 160 12.20 -8.64 0.33
N GLN A 161 13.32 -8.13 -0.15
CA GLN A 161 14.34 -7.45 0.67
C GLN A 161 13.79 -6.19 1.34
N LYS A 162 13.02 -5.38 0.60
CA LYS A 162 12.33 -4.20 1.11
C LYS A 162 11.32 -4.55 2.20
N GLN A 163 10.55 -5.62 2.04
CA GLN A 163 9.61 -6.09 3.04
C GLN A 163 10.33 -6.55 4.32
N ALA A 164 11.43 -7.30 4.19
CA ALA A 164 12.25 -7.71 5.33
C ALA A 164 12.84 -6.50 6.08
N PHE A 165 13.36 -5.51 5.33
CA PHE A 165 13.85 -4.26 5.91
C PHE A 165 12.76 -3.49 6.65
N ASN A 166 11.56 -3.36 6.05
CA ASN A 166 10.44 -2.71 6.71
C ASN A 166 9.99 -3.46 7.96
N ARG A 167 10.02 -4.80 7.96
CA ARG A 167 9.74 -5.62 9.14
C ARG A 167 10.70 -5.32 10.29
N ASP A 168 12.00 -5.18 10.01
CA ASP A 168 12.99 -4.80 11.04
C ASP A 168 12.78 -3.38 11.57
N ALA A 169 12.45 -2.44 10.68
CA ALA A 169 12.13 -1.08 11.10
C ALA A 169 10.89 -1.05 12.03
N VAL A 170 9.83 -1.80 11.69
CA VAL A 170 8.62 -1.93 12.51
C VAL A 170 8.91 -2.63 13.84
N ASN A 171 9.75 -3.68 13.84
CA ASN A 171 10.21 -4.32 15.07
C ASN A 171 10.87 -3.30 16.03
N ASN A 172 11.78 -2.47 15.50
CA ASN A 172 12.45 -1.42 16.28
C ASN A 172 11.48 -0.32 16.75
N GLN A 173 10.53 0.09 15.91
CA GLN A 173 9.52 1.08 16.27
C GLN A 173 8.60 0.58 17.38
N PHE A 174 8.18 -0.69 17.30
CA PHE A 174 7.40 -1.33 18.36
C PHE A 174 8.21 -1.47 19.64
N GLN A 175 9.50 -1.83 19.56
CA GLN A 175 10.37 -1.85 20.73
C GLN A 175 10.52 -0.46 21.37
N ASN A 176 10.65 0.60 20.56
CA ASN A 176 10.69 1.98 21.06
C ASN A 176 9.39 2.38 21.76
N LEU A 177 8.24 1.93 21.24
CA LEU A 177 6.95 2.11 21.88
C LEU A 177 6.93 1.41 23.25
N LEU A 178 7.31 0.14 23.34
CA LEU A 178 7.40 -0.59 24.61
C LEU A 178 8.36 0.11 25.60
N ASN A 179 9.54 0.52 25.14
CA ASN A 179 10.54 1.20 25.95
C ASN A 179 10.03 2.53 26.51
N LYS A 180 9.30 3.32 25.70
CA LYS A 180 8.68 4.58 26.14
C LYS A 180 7.80 4.35 27.35
N TYR A 181 7.04 3.27 27.34
CA TYR A 181 6.10 2.89 28.40
C TYR A 181 6.70 1.95 29.45
N SER A 182 8.01 1.69 29.41
CA SER A 182 8.72 0.80 30.36
C SER A 182 8.12 -0.61 30.43
N ILE A 183 7.71 -1.14 29.28
CA ILE A 183 7.18 -2.49 29.14
C ILE A 183 8.30 -3.42 28.69
N ASP A 184 8.59 -4.43 29.51
CA ASP A 184 9.51 -5.51 29.17
C ASP A 184 8.71 -6.79 28.88
N ILE A 185 8.90 -7.36 27.69
CA ILE A 185 8.34 -8.68 27.35
C ILE A 185 9.38 -9.74 27.76
N PRO A 186 9.04 -10.70 28.65
CA PRO A 186 9.99 -11.72 29.07
C PRO A 186 10.51 -12.53 27.88
N LYS A 187 11.78 -12.91 27.96
CA LYS A 187 12.42 -13.72 26.92
C LYS A 187 11.63 -15.01 26.66
N ASP A 188 11.53 -15.39 25.40
CA ASP A 188 10.84 -16.59 24.91
C ASP A 188 9.32 -16.61 25.14
N THR A 189 8.73 -15.49 25.59
CA THR A 189 7.28 -15.27 25.53
C THR A 189 6.84 -15.22 24.08
N ASN A 190 5.88 -16.06 23.71
CA ASN A 190 5.24 -16.01 22.40
C ASN A 190 3.93 -15.25 22.57
N LEU A 191 3.77 -14.15 21.85
CA LEU A 191 2.53 -13.38 21.83
C LEU A 191 1.92 -13.43 20.44
N THR A 192 0.60 -13.41 20.35
CA THR A 192 -0.13 -13.21 19.10
C THR A 192 -0.95 -11.94 19.21
N PHE A 193 -0.74 -11.03 18.27
CA PHE A 193 -1.44 -9.76 18.12
C PHE A 193 -2.52 -9.96 17.07
N THR A 194 -3.79 -9.90 17.48
CA THR A 194 -4.94 -10.02 16.59
C THR A 194 -5.63 -8.67 16.49
N ILE A 195 -5.85 -8.18 15.27
CA ILE A 195 -6.32 -6.83 15.00
C ILE A 195 -7.69 -6.87 14.34
N ASP A 196 -8.65 -6.20 14.97
CA ASP A 196 -9.99 -5.97 14.41
C ASP A 196 -9.91 -5.04 13.18
N PRO A 197 -10.52 -5.39 12.04
CA PRO A 197 -10.39 -4.61 10.80
C PRO A 197 -11.15 -3.28 10.79
N TYR A 198 -12.04 -3.05 11.75
CA TYR A 198 -13.00 -1.95 11.74
C TYR A 198 -12.59 -0.82 12.67
N ASP A 199 -12.18 -1.16 13.88
CA ASP A 199 -11.72 -0.20 14.87
C ASP A 199 -10.19 -0.25 15.06
N TYR A 200 -9.51 -1.16 14.35
CA TYR A 200 -8.07 -1.41 14.46
C TYR A 200 -7.62 -1.74 15.89
N LYS A 201 -8.52 -2.20 16.76
CA LYS A 201 -8.17 -2.58 18.13
C LYS A 201 -7.39 -3.88 18.11
N VAL A 202 -6.27 -3.89 18.83
CA VAL A 202 -5.46 -5.09 19.06
C VAL A 202 -5.94 -5.82 20.30
N SER A 203 -6.05 -7.13 20.19
CA SER A 203 -6.08 -8.07 21.31
C SER A 203 -4.77 -8.88 21.32
N VAL A 204 -4.19 -9.11 22.49
CA VAL A 204 -2.93 -9.82 22.69
C VAL A 204 -3.17 -11.11 23.46
N SER A 205 -2.69 -12.23 22.91
CA SER A 205 -2.77 -13.55 23.53
C SER A 205 -1.41 -14.25 23.56
N GLY A 206 -1.33 -15.42 24.21
CA GLY A 206 -0.09 -16.23 24.28
C GLY A 206 0.69 -16.14 25.59
N SER A 207 0.26 -15.30 26.54
CA SER A 207 0.82 -15.20 27.89
C SER A 207 -0.26 -15.35 28.96
N ASP A 208 0.05 -16.05 30.05
CA ASP A 208 -0.82 -16.15 31.24
C ASP A 208 -0.78 -14.87 32.10
N ASP A 209 0.21 -14.00 31.88
CA ASP A 209 0.29 -12.70 32.53
C ASP A 209 -0.68 -11.70 31.88
N LYS A 210 -1.91 -11.68 32.40
CA LYS A 210 -2.97 -10.76 31.95
C LYS A 210 -2.61 -9.29 32.13
N ASN A 211 -1.80 -8.95 33.13
CA ASN A 211 -1.41 -7.56 33.33
C ASN A 211 -0.46 -7.12 32.21
N LEU A 212 0.49 -7.97 31.83
CA LEU A 212 1.39 -7.70 30.72
C LEU A 212 0.62 -7.58 29.39
N THR A 213 -0.28 -8.52 29.08
CA THR A 213 -1.04 -8.47 27.82
C THR A 213 -1.92 -7.23 27.74
N SER A 214 -2.64 -6.88 28.81
CA SER A 214 -3.45 -5.65 28.84
C SER A 214 -2.61 -4.39 28.73
N LEU A 215 -1.42 -4.35 29.35
CA LEU A 215 -0.53 -3.20 29.23
C LEU A 215 0.00 -3.01 27.79
N ILE A 216 0.30 -4.12 27.10
CA ILE A 216 0.69 -4.11 25.69
C ILE A 216 -0.48 -3.64 24.83
N GLU A 217 -1.70 -4.15 25.07
CA GLU A 217 -2.92 -3.72 24.39
C GLU A 217 -3.17 -2.22 24.56
N ASP A 218 -3.09 -1.70 25.79
CA ASP A 218 -3.26 -0.28 26.07
C ASP A 218 -2.26 0.58 25.29
N VAL A 219 -0.99 0.14 25.23
CA VAL A 219 0.08 0.89 24.58
C VAL A 219 0.01 0.80 23.05
N ILE A 220 -0.21 -0.38 22.46
CA ILE A 220 -0.28 -0.54 21.01
C ILE A 220 -1.52 0.13 20.41
N ASN A 221 -2.59 0.29 21.20
CA ASN A 221 -3.81 0.98 20.78
C ASN A 221 -3.75 2.51 20.99
N THR A 222 -2.62 3.07 21.44
CA THR A 222 -2.43 4.53 21.45
C THR A 222 -2.18 5.09 20.05
N ALA A 223 -2.71 6.28 19.76
CA ALA A 223 -2.57 6.94 18.45
C ALA A 223 -3.00 6.01 17.29
N ASP A 224 -2.27 6.01 16.17
CA ASP A 224 -2.51 5.12 15.02
C ASP A 224 -1.60 3.88 15.01
N ASN A 225 -0.97 3.51 16.14
CA ASN A 225 0.02 2.43 16.16
C ASN A 225 -0.56 1.08 15.70
N SER A 226 -1.73 0.71 16.20
CA SER A 226 -2.42 -0.52 15.83
C SER A 226 -2.86 -0.54 14.36
N LYS A 227 -3.41 0.57 13.86
CA LYS A 227 -3.76 0.75 12.45
C LYS A 227 -2.52 0.70 11.54
N ALA A 228 -1.40 1.27 11.99
CA ALA A 228 -0.13 1.18 11.27
C ALA A 228 0.39 -0.26 11.21
N LEU A 229 0.27 -1.03 12.31
CA LEU A 229 0.61 -2.44 12.34
C LEU A 229 -0.30 -3.26 11.42
N PHE A 230 -1.61 -3.03 11.43
CA PHE A 230 -2.56 -3.65 10.49
C PHE A 230 -2.14 -3.43 9.04
N ASN A 231 -1.87 -2.18 8.67
CA ASN A 231 -1.43 -1.82 7.33
C ASN A 231 -0.09 -2.46 6.96
N HIS A 232 0.82 -2.59 7.93
CA HIS A 232 2.09 -3.27 7.73
C HIS A 232 1.89 -4.76 7.44
N ILE A 233 1.04 -5.46 8.20
CA ILE A 233 0.70 -6.87 7.96
C ILE A 233 0.07 -7.04 6.57
N TYR A 234 -0.93 -6.20 6.25
CA TYR A 234 -1.64 -6.24 4.97
C TYR A 234 -0.70 -6.06 3.76
N LYS A 235 0.22 -5.08 3.85
CA LYS A 235 1.19 -4.78 2.78
C LYS A 235 2.37 -5.76 2.71
N SER A 236 2.66 -6.46 3.80
CA SER A 236 3.73 -7.47 3.86
C SER A 236 3.28 -8.83 3.33
N THR A 237 2.30 -8.85 2.42
CA THR A 237 1.82 -10.07 1.79
C THR A 237 2.49 -10.24 0.43
N LEU A 238 3.20 -11.36 0.28
CA LEU A 238 3.82 -11.73 -0.98
C LEU A 238 2.78 -12.44 -1.85
N GLU A 239 2.62 -11.97 -3.09
CA GLU A 239 1.82 -12.63 -4.13
C GLU A 239 0.38 -13.02 -3.72
N HIS A 240 -0.23 -12.29 -2.78
CA HIS A 240 -1.56 -12.61 -2.22
C HIS A 240 -1.68 -14.02 -1.61
N THR A 241 -0.57 -14.61 -1.16
CA THR A 241 -0.55 -15.97 -0.60
C THR A 241 -0.96 -16.05 0.87
N ASN A 242 -1.20 -14.91 1.52
CA ASN A 242 -1.61 -14.87 2.92
C ASN A 242 -3.04 -15.37 3.11
N SER A 243 -3.21 -16.49 3.80
CA SER A 243 -4.51 -17.13 4.05
C SER A 243 -5.47 -16.28 4.89
N GLN A 244 -4.97 -15.27 5.60
CA GLN A 244 -5.81 -14.33 6.35
C GLN A 244 -6.55 -13.37 5.41
N ILE A 245 -6.02 -13.10 4.22
CA ILE A 245 -6.54 -12.12 3.27
C ILE A 245 -7.32 -12.83 2.16
N SER A 246 -8.49 -12.29 1.84
CA SER A 246 -9.23 -12.64 0.63
C SER A 246 -9.86 -11.40 0.04
N LYS A 247 -10.25 -11.48 -1.24
CA LYS A 247 -10.97 -10.39 -1.90
C LYS A 247 -12.22 -10.00 -1.12
N GLU A 248 -13.05 -10.98 -0.75
CA GLU A 248 -14.29 -10.76 0.00
C GLU A 248 -14.06 -10.06 1.35
N LYS A 249 -13.09 -10.52 2.14
CA LYS A 249 -12.74 -9.91 3.43
C LYS A 249 -12.29 -8.45 3.26
N SER A 250 -11.49 -8.20 2.22
CA SER A 250 -10.96 -6.87 1.92
C SER A 250 -12.03 -5.92 1.42
N GLU A 251 -12.96 -6.40 0.59
CA GLU A 251 -14.12 -5.63 0.13
C GLU A 251 -15.06 -5.29 1.29
N LYS A 252 -15.35 -6.24 2.19
CA LYS A 252 -16.16 -5.98 3.39
C LYS A 252 -15.54 -4.88 4.26
N GLN A 253 -14.24 -4.96 4.52
CA GLN A 253 -13.49 -3.96 5.29
C GLN A 253 -13.50 -2.60 4.58
N SER A 254 -13.28 -2.56 3.26
CA SER A 254 -13.24 -1.32 2.48
C SER A 254 -14.60 -0.63 2.46
N VAL A 255 -15.68 -1.36 2.20
CA VAL A 255 -17.06 -0.83 2.23
C VAL A 255 -17.38 -0.26 3.59
N PHE A 256 -17.06 -0.98 4.67
CA PHE A 256 -17.30 -0.48 6.02
C PHE A 256 -16.68 0.89 6.24
N HIS A 257 -15.38 1.04 5.95
CA HIS A 257 -14.67 2.30 6.18
C HIS A 257 -15.17 3.41 5.25
N GLU A 258 -15.45 3.10 3.98
CA GLU A 258 -15.97 4.09 3.05
C GLU A 258 -17.33 4.64 3.51
N ILE A 259 -18.28 3.76 3.88
CA ILE A 259 -19.60 4.18 4.35
C ILE A 259 -19.47 4.99 5.64
N LYS A 260 -18.67 4.53 6.61
CA LYS A 260 -18.44 5.25 7.87
C LYS A 260 -17.84 6.63 7.62
N ASN A 261 -16.87 6.75 6.70
CA ASN A 261 -16.23 8.02 6.38
C ASN A 261 -17.17 9.00 5.66
N LYS A 262 -18.03 8.52 4.75
CA LYS A 262 -18.92 9.39 3.95
C LYS A 262 -20.25 9.71 4.62
N THR A 263 -20.70 8.88 5.56
CA THR A 263 -22.03 9.01 6.18
C THR A 263 -22.00 9.21 7.69
N GLY A 264 -20.91 8.81 8.36
CA GLY A 264 -20.79 8.78 9.82
C GLY A 264 -21.40 7.54 10.49
N TYR A 265 -22.07 6.67 9.74
CA TYR A 265 -22.72 5.48 10.31
C TYR A 265 -21.79 4.27 10.32
N ASP A 266 -21.86 3.52 11.41
CA ASP A 266 -21.20 2.22 11.56
C ASP A 266 -22.15 1.12 11.04
N LEU A 267 -21.74 0.35 10.04
CA LEU A 267 -22.61 -0.67 9.44
C LEU A 267 -23.03 -1.76 10.44
N ARG A 268 -22.29 -1.97 11.53
CA ARG A 268 -22.61 -2.94 12.59
C ARG A 268 -23.82 -2.52 13.41
N ASP A 269 -24.09 -1.22 13.47
CA ASP A 269 -25.20 -0.64 14.24
C ASP A 269 -26.50 -0.53 13.42
N LEU A 270 -26.45 -0.81 12.12
CA LEU A 270 -27.59 -0.67 11.20
C LEU A 270 -28.43 -1.95 11.12
N GLN A 271 -29.73 -1.79 10.87
CA GLN A 271 -30.61 -2.91 10.59
C GLN A 271 -30.35 -3.42 9.18
N ASN A 272 -30.05 -4.71 9.05
CA ASN A 272 -29.92 -5.35 7.75
C ASN A 272 -31.20 -6.13 7.39
N VAL A 273 -32.08 -5.51 6.59
CA VAL A 273 -33.40 -6.04 6.24
C VAL A 273 -33.61 -5.90 4.73
N ASP A 274 -34.19 -6.93 4.10
CA ASP A 274 -34.52 -6.96 2.66
C ASP A 274 -33.35 -6.60 1.72
N GLY A 275 -32.13 -7.01 2.09
CA GLY A 275 -30.93 -6.75 1.29
C GLY A 275 -30.47 -5.28 1.32
N LYS A 276 -30.84 -4.53 2.37
CA LYS A 276 -30.46 -3.13 2.60
C LYS A 276 -29.93 -2.95 4.01
N PHE A 277 -29.21 -1.85 4.22
CA PHE A 277 -28.84 -1.37 5.55
C PHE A 277 -29.65 -0.12 5.86
N LEU A 278 -30.43 -0.18 6.94
CA LEU A 278 -31.33 0.87 7.36
C LEU A 278 -30.86 1.44 8.71
N THR A 279 -30.90 2.77 8.81
CA THR A 279 -30.75 3.47 10.09
C THR A 279 -31.99 3.27 10.97
N GLU A 280 -31.91 3.69 12.23
CA GLU A 280 -33.01 3.54 13.20
C GLU A 280 -34.32 4.20 12.75
N ASP A 281 -34.25 5.28 11.97
CA ASP A 281 -35.43 5.98 11.42
C ASP A 281 -35.95 5.39 10.09
N GLY A 282 -35.33 4.31 9.61
CA GLY A 282 -35.69 3.62 8.37
C GLY A 282 -35.02 4.18 7.10
N THR A 283 -34.13 5.17 7.21
CA THR A 283 -33.39 5.71 6.05
C THR A 283 -32.39 4.68 5.53
N ASP A 284 -32.41 4.44 4.22
CA ASP A 284 -31.47 3.58 3.50
C ASP A 284 -30.08 4.22 3.46
N ILE A 285 -29.06 3.48 3.92
CA ILE A 285 -27.70 4.00 3.98
C ILE A 285 -27.15 4.34 2.59
N LEU A 286 -27.65 3.69 1.53
CA LEU A 286 -27.22 3.95 0.16
C LEU A 286 -27.55 5.39 -0.28
N GLU A 287 -28.69 5.93 0.16
CA GLU A 287 -29.08 7.31 -0.12
C GLU A 287 -28.17 8.30 0.61
N LEU A 288 -27.83 8.01 1.87
CA LEU A 288 -26.89 8.82 2.65
C LEU A 288 -25.49 8.78 2.05
N TYR A 289 -25.04 7.62 1.60
CA TYR A 289 -23.77 7.46 0.90
C TYR A 289 -23.71 8.26 -0.40
N LYS A 290 -24.76 8.20 -1.22
CA LYS A 290 -24.88 9.02 -2.43
C LYS A 290 -24.72 10.52 -2.13
N GLN A 291 -25.40 11.00 -1.10
CA GLN A 291 -25.28 12.41 -0.67
C GLN A 291 -23.86 12.73 -0.17
N GLY A 292 -23.23 11.82 0.57
CA GLY A 292 -21.85 11.95 1.05
C GLY A 292 -20.86 12.08 -0.11
N ILE A 293 -21.01 11.27 -1.16
CA ILE A 293 -20.18 11.34 -2.37
C ILE A 293 -20.39 12.66 -3.12
N LEU A 294 -21.62 13.08 -3.36
CA LEU A 294 -21.91 14.34 -4.06
C LEU A 294 -21.32 15.56 -3.34
N LYS A 295 -21.33 15.55 -2.01
CA LYS A 295 -20.75 16.62 -1.17
C LYS A 295 -19.24 16.50 -0.97
N SER A 296 -18.64 15.36 -1.30
CA SER A 296 -17.21 15.10 -1.09
C SER A 296 -16.36 16.05 -1.92
N LYS A 297 -15.41 16.73 -1.26
CA LYS A 297 -14.43 17.61 -1.92
C LYS A 297 -13.14 16.86 -2.31
N ASP A 298 -12.91 15.70 -1.69
CA ASP A 298 -11.71 14.89 -1.90
C ASP A 298 -11.81 13.96 -3.12
N ILE A 299 -12.97 13.97 -3.79
CA ILE A 299 -13.22 13.18 -5.00
C ILE A 299 -13.50 14.19 -6.13
N PRO A 300 -12.66 14.25 -7.18
CA PRO A 300 -12.94 15.10 -8.33
C PRO A 300 -14.29 14.71 -8.96
N GLU A 301 -14.99 15.70 -9.51
CA GLU A 301 -16.39 15.56 -9.94
C GLU A 301 -16.56 14.42 -10.95
N GLU A 302 -15.61 14.30 -11.88
CA GLU A 302 -15.56 13.28 -12.93
C GLU A 302 -15.42 11.84 -12.40
N TYR A 303 -14.93 11.65 -11.17
CA TYR A 303 -14.75 10.32 -10.55
C TYR A 303 -15.85 9.94 -9.56
N LYS A 304 -16.75 10.87 -9.18
CA LYS A 304 -17.80 10.61 -8.18
C LYS A 304 -18.73 9.48 -8.58
N GLY A 305 -19.11 9.42 -9.86
CA GLY A 305 -19.96 8.33 -10.39
C GLY A 305 -19.30 6.97 -10.23
N LEU A 306 -18.02 6.85 -10.57
CA LEU A 306 -17.26 5.60 -10.50
C LEU A 306 -17.10 5.11 -9.05
N VAL A 307 -16.78 6.01 -8.11
CA VAL A 307 -16.65 5.68 -6.70
C VAL A 307 -18.00 5.25 -6.12
N PHE A 308 -19.08 5.96 -6.45
CA PHE A 308 -20.42 5.60 -6.02
C PHE A 308 -20.82 4.21 -6.54
N GLU A 309 -20.63 3.93 -7.83
CA GLU A 309 -20.99 2.64 -8.45
C GLU A 309 -20.22 1.47 -7.81
N ALA A 310 -18.90 1.62 -7.63
CA ALA A 310 -18.06 0.57 -7.06
C ALA A 310 -18.52 0.16 -5.65
N TYR A 311 -18.65 1.14 -4.74
CA TYR A 311 -19.01 0.85 -3.35
C TYR A 311 -20.50 0.56 -3.15
N SER A 312 -21.41 1.13 -3.96
CA SER A 312 -22.83 0.80 -3.88
C SER A 312 -23.11 -0.66 -4.28
N SER A 313 -22.39 -1.16 -5.28
CA SER A 313 -22.45 -2.57 -5.69
C SER A 313 -21.96 -3.49 -4.57
N GLN A 314 -20.80 -3.18 -3.98
CA GLN A 314 -20.24 -3.97 -2.88
C GLN A 314 -21.13 -3.90 -1.62
N LEU A 315 -21.63 -2.72 -1.27
CA LEU A 315 -22.59 -2.52 -0.17
C LEU A 315 -23.86 -3.35 -0.36
N SER A 316 -24.43 -3.34 -1.58
CA SER A 316 -25.63 -4.11 -1.89
C SER A 316 -25.38 -5.62 -1.82
N GLN A 317 -24.21 -6.09 -2.25
CA GLN A 317 -23.83 -7.50 -2.12
C GLN A 317 -23.68 -7.90 -0.66
N LEU A 318 -22.99 -7.06 0.13
CA LEU A 318 -22.84 -7.26 1.57
C LEU A 318 -24.20 -7.26 2.28
N ALA A 319 -25.10 -6.35 1.94
CA ALA A 319 -26.43 -6.25 2.52
C ALA A 319 -27.32 -7.47 2.21
N LYS A 320 -27.19 -8.06 1.01
CA LYS A 320 -27.91 -9.31 0.66
C LYS A 320 -27.40 -10.52 1.42
N LYS A 321 -26.09 -10.59 1.66
CA LYS A 321 -25.46 -11.69 2.40
C LYS A 321 -25.66 -11.53 3.92
N GLY A 322 -25.65 -10.30 4.39
CA GLY A 322 -25.63 -9.91 5.78
C GLY A 322 -24.22 -9.64 6.28
N PHE A 323 -24.09 -8.59 7.11
CA PHE A 323 -22.81 -8.17 7.66
C PHE A 323 -22.16 -9.31 8.47
N GLU A 324 -22.88 -9.87 9.43
CA GLU A 324 -22.42 -10.98 10.30
C GLU A 324 -22.14 -12.30 9.55
N ASN A 325 -22.78 -12.50 8.39
CA ASN A 325 -22.60 -13.71 7.60
C ASN A 325 -21.40 -13.65 6.65
N SER A 326 -20.74 -12.49 6.54
CA SER A 326 -19.61 -12.25 5.66
C SER A 326 -18.31 -12.24 6.46
N PRO A 327 -17.23 -12.91 5.99
CA PRO A 327 -16.01 -13.05 6.77
C PRO A 327 -15.27 -11.73 6.95
N ASP A 328 -14.63 -11.56 8.11
CA ASP A 328 -13.85 -10.37 8.47
C ASP A 328 -12.38 -10.49 8.05
N LEU A 329 -11.77 -9.35 7.72
CA LEU A 329 -10.33 -9.21 7.51
C LEU A 329 -9.57 -9.12 8.83
N VAL A 330 -9.81 -10.06 9.75
CA VAL A 330 -9.04 -10.14 10.99
C VAL A 330 -7.61 -10.54 10.64
N LEU A 331 -6.65 -9.69 11.00
CA LEU A 331 -5.23 -9.95 10.78
C LEU A 331 -4.54 -10.25 12.09
N SER A 332 -3.77 -11.32 12.10
CA SER A 332 -2.93 -11.73 13.22
C SER A 332 -1.46 -11.73 12.83
N ILE A 333 -0.61 -11.46 13.81
CA ILE A 333 0.83 -11.60 13.70
C ILE A 333 1.43 -12.07 15.02
N ASP A 334 2.38 -12.99 14.94
CA ASP A 334 3.07 -13.49 16.14
C ASP A 334 4.26 -12.59 16.47
N TYR A 335 4.63 -12.55 17.74
CA TYR A 335 5.78 -11.81 18.24
C TYR A 335 6.57 -12.65 19.23
N LYS A 336 7.88 -12.70 19.03
CA LYS A 336 8.81 -13.36 19.94
C LYS A 336 10.18 -12.71 19.85
N ASN A 337 10.81 -12.48 21.00
CA ASN A 337 12.22 -12.07 21.11
C ASN A 337 12.58 -10.88 20.19
N GLY A 338 11.75 -9.82 20.20
CA GLY A 338 12.02 -8.61 19.43
C GLY A 338 11.58 -8.65 17.96
N SER A 339 11.00 -9.74 17.47
CA SER A 339 10.56 -9.86 16.07
C SER A 339 9.11 -10.25 15.94
N PHE A 340 8.41 -9.62 15.01
CA PHE A 340 7.15 -10.11 14.47
C PHE A 340 7.36 -11.23 13.45
N TYR A 341 6.43 -12.18 13.38
CA TYR A 341 6.41 -13.35 12.48
C TYR A 341 5.04 -13.48 11.82
N ASP A 342 5.02 -13.60 10.49
CA ASP A 342 3.80 -13.61 9.70
C ASP A 342 2.94 -14.87 9.93
N VAL A 343 1.68 -14.66 10.29
CA VAL A 343 0.67 -15.73 10.39
C VAL A 343 -0.02 -15.88 9.03
N GLY A 344 -0.31 -17.12 8.63
CA GLY A 344 -1.01 -17.42 7.38
C GLY A 344 -0.18 -17.27 6.11
N GLN A 345 1.15 -17.12 6.22
CA GLN A 345 2.09 -17.08 5.10
C GLN A 345 3.11 -18.22 5.22
N SER A 346 3.52 -18.80 4.09
CA SER A 346 4.61 -19.79 4.04
C SER A 346 5.98 -19.15 4.16
N GLU A 347 6.16 -18.00 3.51
CA GLU A 347 7.37 -17.19 3.54
C GLU A 347 7.24 -16.16 4.65
N ASN A 348 8.15 -16.22 5.64
CA ASN A 348 8.07 -15.39 6.83
C ASN A 348 9.17 -14.32 6.79
N LEU A 349 8.81 -13.10 7.21
CA LEU A 349 9.72 -11.97 7.30
C LEU A 349 10.31 -11.82 8.70
N GLY A 350 9.96 -12.68 9.65
CA GLY A 350 10.55 -12.69 10.98
C GLY A 350 12.05 -12.97 10.96
N VAL A 351 12.76 -12.41 11.95
CA VAL A 351 14.20 -12.60 12.08
C VAL A 351 14.51 -14.09 12.18
N GLY A 352 15.45 -14.58 11.36
CA GLY A 352 15.83 -15.98 11.31
C GLY A 352 14.90 -16.89 10.50
N GLN A 353 13.93 -16.34 9.75
CA GLN A 353 13.05 -17.12 8.84
C GLN A 353 13.14 -16.66 7.37
N ARG A 354 14.21 -15.93 7.00
CA ARG A 354 14.32 -15.21 5.72
C ARG A 354 15.18 -15.89 4.65
N ASP A 355 15.66 -17.11 4.89
CA ASP A 355 16.52 -17.85 3.95
C ASP A 355 15.90 -18.03 2.55
N TRP A 356 14.57 -17.95 2.47
CA TRP A 356 13.84 -18.00 1.20
C TRP A 356 14.16 -16.79 0.29
N ILE A 357 14.47 -15.61 0.85
CA ILE A 357 14.87 -14.42 0.08
C ILE A 357 16.21 -14.68 -0.62
N ASP A 358 17.15 -15.27 0.11
CA ASP A 358 18.47 -15.60 -0.43
C ASP A 358 18.38 -16.71 -1.48
N LYS A 359 17.52 -17.72 -1.26
CA LYS A 359 17.23 -18.76 -2.25
C LYS A 359 16.56 -18.18 -3.50
N LEU A 360 15.63 -17.24 -3.33
CA LEU A 360 14.99 -16.55 -4.44
C LEU A 360 16.04 -15.78 -5.24
N ALA A 361 16.90 -15.00 -4.58
CA ALA A 361 17.99 -14.28 -5.24
C ALA A 361 18.98 -15.20 -5.96
N ALA A 362 19.34 -16.32 -5.35
CA ALA A 362 20.23 -17.33 -5.93
C ALA A 362 19.59 -18.09 -7.10
N SER A 363 18.25 -18.15 -7.18
CA SER A 363 17.53 -18.79 -8.28
C SER A 363 17.55 -17.96 -9.57
N LYS A 364 17.87 -16.67 -9.48
CA LYS A 364 17.90 -15.76 -10.62
C LYS A 364 19.28 -15.77 -11.31
N PRO A 365 19.34 -15.37 -12.60
CA PRO A 365 20.60 -15.00 -13.22
C PRO A 365 21.36 -13.97 -12.37
N GLN A 366 22.69 -14.09 -12.30
CA GLN A 366 23.49 -13.31 -11.35
C GLN A 366 24.04 -12.02 -11.98
N THR A 367 24.21 -12.01 -13.29
CA THR A 367 24.73 -10.85 -14.03
C THR A 367 23.67 -10.26 -14.96
N MET A 368 23.76 -8.96 -15.23
CA MET A 368 22.87 -8.29 -16.18
C MET A 368 22.92 -8.94 -17.56
N LYS A 369 24.10 -9.41 -18.01
CA LYS A 369 24.24 -10.13 -19.28
C LYS A 369 23.35 -11.38 -19.33
N GLU A 370 23.37 -12.19 -18.27
CA GLU A 370 22.54 -13.39 -18.19
C GLU A 370 21.04 -13.05 -18.06
N ALA A 371 20.73 -11.91 -17.43
CA ALA A 371 19.37 -11.44 -17.22
C ALA A 371 18.70 -10.94 -18.51
N THR A 372 19.46 -10.22 -19.35
CA THR A 372 18.90 -9.47 -20.49
C THR A 372 19.03 -10.22 -21.81
N ASN A 373 19.96 -11.19 -21.92
CA ASN A 373 20.13 -12.07 -23.09
C ASN A 373 20.08 -11.36 -24.45
N THR A 374 20.58 -10.12 -24.53
CA THR A 374 20.52 -9.30 -25.75
C THR A 374 21.26 -9.95 -26.94
N ASP A 375 22.20 -10.85 -26.67
CA ASP A 375 22.94 -11.63 -27.66
C ASP A 375 22.08 -12.67 -28.41
N GLN A 376 20.90 -13.06 -27.89
CA GLN A 376 20.01 -14.06 -28.51
C GLN A 376 18.88 -13.46 -29.34
N LEU A 377 18.64 -12.14 -29.24
CA LEU A 377 17.56 -11.46 -29.94
C LEU A 377 18.07 -10.94 -31.29
N SER A 378 17.54 -11.47 -32.40
CA SER A 378 17.89 -10.96 -33.73
C SER A 378 17.16 -9.63 -33.99
N ALA A 379 17.72 -8.78 -34.86
CA ALA A 379 17.09 -7.54 -35.27
C ALA A 379 15.73 -7.75 -35.99
N GLU A 380 15.46 -8.98 -36.45
CA GLU A 380 14.25 -9.38 -37.17
C GLU A 380 13.12 -9.83 -36.23
N ASP A 381 13.42 -10.13 -34.96
CA ASP A 381 12.44 -10.66 -33.98
C ASP A 381 11.68 -9.58 -33.20
N ILE A 382 11.91 -8.29 -33.46
CA ILE A 382 11.15 -7.20 -32.82
C ILE A 382 9.82 -7.02 -33.57
N ASP A 383 8.83 -7.84 -33.21
CA ASP A 383 7.44 -7.65 -33.61
C ASP A 383 6.99 -6.23 -33.19
N LYS A 384 6.32 -5.50 -34.09
CA LYS A 384 5.80 -4.14 -33.83
C LYS A 384 4.87 -4.11 -32.60
N ASN A 385 4.29 -5.25 -32.24
CA ASN A 385 3.50 -5.40 -31.02
C ASN A 385 4.34 -5.32 -29.73
N GLU A 386 5.60 -5.76 -29.71
CA GLU A 386 6.49 -5.65 -28.54
C GLU A 386 6.88 -4.19 -28.27
N ILE A 387 7.09 -3.41 -29.34
CA ILE A 387 7.33 -1.96 -29.22
C ILE A 387 6.11 -1.27 -28.60
N ILE A 388 4.89 -1.60 -29.04
CA ILE A 388 3.65 -1.05 -28.47
C ILE A 388 3.46 -1.49 -27.01
N LYS A 389 3.77 -2.76 -26.67
CA LYS A 389 3.74 -3.25 -25.27
C LYS A 389 4.73 -2.52 -24.37
N SER A 390 5.93 -2.22 -24.87
CA SER A 390 6.97 -1.48 -24.13
C SER A 390 6.59 -0.01 -23.90
N ILE A 391 5.96 0.63 -24.90
CA ILE A 391 5.44 2.01 -24.78
C ILE A 391 4.28 2.09 -23.78
N LEU A 392 3.45 1.06 -23.72
CA LEU A 392 2.27 1.00 -22.84
C LEU A 392 2.53 0.34 -21.47
N ASN A 393 3.75 -0.12 -21.23
CA ASN A 393 4.21 -0.75 -19.98
C ASN A 393 3.32 -1.93 -19.49
N LEU A 394 2.82 -2.74 -20.43
CA LEU A 394 1.96 -3.88 -20.13
C LEU A 394 2.82 -5.15 -20.02
N LYS A 395 3.13 -5.58 -18.80
CA LYS A 395 3.74 -6.90 -18.55
C LYS A 395 2.63 -7.93 -18.31
N GLU A 396 2.58 -8.92 -19.19
CA GLU A 396 1.76 -10.14 -19.11
C GLU A 396 0.25 -9.96 -19.25
N SER A 397 -0.20 -9.85 -20.50
CA SER A 397 -1.41 -10.53 -20.95
C SER A 397 -1.35 -10.71 -22.46
N ASN A 398 -1.85 -11.84 -22.94
CA ASN A 398 -2.01 -12.11 -24.36
C ASN A 398 -2.90 -11.02 -24.97
N PHE A 399 -2.32 -9.95 -25.47
CA PHE A 399 -3.00 -8.99 -26.34
C PHE A 399 -3.20 -9.67 -27.69
N GLN A 400 -4.09 -10.66 -27.73
CA GLN A 400 -4.77 -11.01 -28.97
C GLN A 400 -5.63 -9.79 -29.27
N GLY A 401 -5.25 -9.07 -30.33
CA GLY A 401 -5.74 -7.74 -30.63
C GLY A 401 -7.24 -7.58 -30.42
N ILE A 402 -7.64 -6.36 -30.09
CA ILE A 402 -9.02 -5.90 -30.14
C ILE A 402 -9.56 -6.22 -31.55
N LYS A 403 -10.08 -7.42 -31.73
CA LYS A 403 -11.10 -7.75 -32.71
C LYS A 403 -12.42 -7.60 -31.98
N SER A 404 -12.73 -6.40 -31.51
CA SER A 404 -14.09 -6.10 -31.10
C SER A 404 -14.74 -5.28 -32.20
N LYS A 405 -16.03 -5.54 -32.40
CA LYS A 405 -16.94 -4.78 -33.26
C LYS A 405 -17.16 -3.34 -32.75
N ASP A 406 -16.22 -2.77 -32.00
CA ASP A 406 -16.37 -1.49 -31.28
C ASP A 406 -15.59 -0.34 -31.94
N ASN A 407 -15.51 -0.32 -33.28
CA ASN A 407 -15.10 0.89 -34.00
C ASN A 407 -16.00 2.09 -33.65
N SER A 408 -17.22 1.85 -33.14
CA SER A 408 -18.18 2.92 -32.82
C SER A 408 -17.79 3.80 -31.63
N LEU A 409 -16.89 3.37 -30.73
CA LEU A 409 -16.48 4.17 -29.57
C LEU A 409 -15.32 5.12 -29.93
N LEU A 410 -14.34 4.63 -30.72
CA LEU A 410 -13.28 5.48 -31.27
C LEU A 410 -13.84 6.48 -32.29
N GLU A 411 -14.84 6.10 -33.09
CA GLU A 411 -15.49 7.02 -34.03
C GLU A 411 -16.33 8.10 -33.33
N LYS A 412 -16.89 7.81 -32.15
CA LYS A 412 -17.77 8.76 -31.44
C LYS A 412 -17.04 9.69 -30.48
N TYR A 413 -15.93 9.22 -29.88
CA TYR A 413 -15.21 9.95 -28.83
C TYR A 413 -13.70 10.06 -29.09
N GLY A 414 -13.25 9.80 -30.32
CA GLY A 414 -11.85 9.82 -30.77
C GLY A 414 -11.08 11.08 -30.40
N ASP A 415 -11.79 12.21 -30.31
CA ASP A 415 -11.21 13.52 -30.05
C ASP A 415 -11.05 13.84 -28.55
N ASN A 416 -11.46 12.93 -27.64
CA ASN A 416 -11.27 13.09 -26.20
C ASN A 416 -10.45 11.91 -25.60
N PRO A 417 -9.12 12.04 -25.56
CA PRO A 417 -8.21 11.00 -25.08
C PRO A 417 -8.43 10.62 -23.61
N GLU A 418 -8.86 11.57 -22.78
CA GLU A 418 -9.17 11.38 -21.36
C GLU A 418 -10.37 10.43 -21.21
N LEU A 419 -11.43 10.65 -22.00
CA LEU A 419 -12.66 9.85 -21.97
C LEU A 419 -12.42 8.43 -22.49
N ILE A 420 -11.62 8.27 -23.54
CA ILE A 420 -11.20 6.95 -24.05
C ILE A 420 -10.41 6.19 -22.98
N LYS A 421 -9.48 6.86 -22.29
CA LYS A 421 -8.70 6.27 -21.20
C LYS A 421 -9.59 5.82 -20.03
N LEU A 422 -10.58 6.64 -19.65
CA LEU A 422 -11.58 6.31 -18.64
C LEU A 422 -12.44 5.09 -19.02
N LEU A 423 -12.95 5.05 -20.26
CA LEU A 423 -13.74 3.92 -20.79
C LEU A 423 -12.94 2.62 -20.86
N LEU A 424 -11.66 2.70 -21.26
CA LEU A 424 -10.75 1.56 -21.28
C LEU A 424 -10.38 1.08 -19.87
N MET A 425 -10.16 2.00 -18.92
CA MET A 425 -9.95 1.68 -17.50
C MET A 425 -11.19 1.00 -16.90
N GLN A 426 -12.40 1.46 -17.22
CA GLN A 426 -13.64 0.86 -16.72
C GLN A 426 -13.84 -0.58 -17.25
N LYS A 427 -13.61 -0.80 -18.55
CA LYS A 427 -13.71 -2.15 -19.17
C LYS A 427 -12.65 -3.11 -18.60
N TYR A 428 -11.44 -2.60 -18.34
CA TYR A 428 -10.35 -3.37 -17.74
C TYR A 428 -10.58 -3.70 -16.26
N LEU A 429 -11.14 -2.77 -15.48
CA LEU A 429 -11.35 -2.94 -14.04
C LEU A 429 -12.61 -3.75 -13.68
N LEU A 430 -13.68 -3.68 -14.47
CA LEU A 430 -15.00 -4.21 -14.09
C LEU A 430 -15.43 -5.46 -14.87
N GLY A 431 -14.77 -5.79 -15.99
CA GLY A 431 -14.98 -7.04 -16.72
C GLY A 431 -16.40 -7.27 -17.27
N LYS A 432 -17.22 -6.23 -17.44
CA LYS A 432 -18.58 -6.30 -18.01
C LYS A 432 -18.86 -5.19 -19.02
N ASP A 433 -19.78 -5.46 -19.95
CA ASP A 433 -20.29 -4.49 -20.92
C ASP A 433 -21.14 -3.39 -20.25
N ILE A 434 -21.06 -2.17 -20.79
CA ILE A 434 -21.70 -0.95 -20.30
C ILE A 434 -23.23 -1.08 -20.41
N ASP A 435 -23.97 -0.88 -19.31
CA ASP A 435 -25.42 -0.98 -19.30
C ASP A 435 -26.13 0.34 -19.67
N LYS A 436 -27.46 0.27 -19.79
CA LYS A 436 -28.30 1.41 -20.21
C LYS A 436 -28.38 2.51 -19.15
N SER A 437 -28.32 2.18 -17.86
CA SER A 437 -28.29 3.16 -16.77
C SER A 437 -27.00 3.98 -16.82
N THR A 438 -25.88 3.33 -17.14
CA THR A 438 -24.59 4.00 -17.34
C THR A 438 -24.65 4.95 -18.55
N LYS A 439 -25.31 4.54 -19.63
CA LYS A 439 -25.48 5.36 -20.84
C LYS A 439 -26.33 6.61 -20.60
N ASP A 440 -27.45 6.48 -19.89
CA ASP A 440 -28.37 7.59 -19.59
C ASP A 440 -27.73 8.62 -18.64
N PHE A 441 -26.80 8.19 -17.78
CA PHE A 441 -26.02 9.09 -16.90
C PHE A 441 -24.99 9.93 -17.66
N TYR A 442 -24.34 9.37 -18.69
CA TYR A 442 -23.38 10.12 -19.52
C TYR A 442 -24.06 11.13 -20.45
N GLU A 443 -25.28 10.85 -20.93
CA GLU A 443 -26.09 11.83 -21.67
C GLU A 443 -26.45 13.05 -20.80
N LEU A 444 -26.71 12.85 -19.50
CA LEU A 444 -26.91 13.92 -18.52
C LEU A 444 -25.65 14.75 -18.23
N LEU A 445 -24.46 14.15 -18.30
CA LEU A 445 -23.18 14.84 -18.10
C LEU A 445 -22.82 15.71 -19.32
N ASP A 446 -23.04 15.21 -20.54
CA ASP A 446 -22.84 15.95 -21.79
C ASP A 446 -23.73 17.22 -21.82
N GLU A 447 -24.99 17.11 -21.37
CA GLU A 447 -25.90 18.27 -21.29
C GLU A 447 -25.44 19.35 -20.29
N GLN A 448 -24.68 19.00 -19.24
CA GLN A 448 -24.18 19.97 -18.27
C GLN A 448 -22.86 20.62 -18.67
N ILE A 449 -21.96 19.86 -19.32
CA ILE A 449 -20.68 20.38 -19.83
C ILE A 449 -20.92 21.36 -20.98
N ILE A 450 -21.84 21.05 -21.92
CA ILE A 450 -22.22 21.96 -23.01
C ILE A 450 -22.85 23.27 -22.50
N ASN A 451 -23.47 23.25 -21.32
CA ASN A 451 -24.09 24.43 -20.71
C ASN A 451 -23.12 25.31 -19.91
N GLN A 452 -21.91 24.82 -19.57
CA GLN A 452 -20.85 25.66 -18.99
C GLN A 452 -20.15 26.50 -20.05
N ASP A 453 -19.86 25.93 -21.24
CA ASP A 453 -19.20 26.65 -22.35
C ASP A 453 -20.06 27.77 -22.97
N LYS A 454 -21.39 27.75 -22.75
CA LYS A 454 -22.29 28.82 -23.19
C LYS A 454 -22.43 29.99 -22.21
N LYS A 455 -21.86 29.90 -21.00
CA LYS A 455 -21.87 30.99 -20.00
C LYS A 455 -20.61 31.86 -20.02
N GLU A 456 -19.60 31.50 -20.81
CA GLU A 456 -18.37 32.29 -21.00
C GLU A 456 -18.24 32.93 -22.41
N LEU A 457 -19.33 32.94 -23.18
CA LEU A 457 -19.53 33.83 -24.33
C LEU A 457 -20.53 34.95 -23.96
#